data_AF-A0A1N7L3H2-F1
#
_entry.id   AF-A0A1N7L3H2-F1
#
_cell.length_a   1.000
_cell.length_b   1.000
_cell.length_c   1.000
_cell.angle_alpha   90.00
_cell.angle_beta   90.00
_cell.angle_gamma   90.00
#
_symmetry.space_group_name_H-M   'P 1'
#
loop_
_entity.id
_entity.type
_entity.pdbx_description
1 polymer ?
#
loop_
_entity_poly.entity_id
_entity_poly.type
_entity_poly.pdbx_seq_one_letter_code
_entity_poly.pdbx_strand_id
1 'polypeptide(L)'
;MIMGFSQDADLPYWIARGMARRMGVNLTEALRDGVISRDDLAAMVGHCRECPRMRQCIGFLSETQGEVQPAGCRNAPLLRALYAVH
;
A
#
# COMPACT_ATOMS: atom_id res chain seq x y z
N MET A 1 -7.88 20.44 -19.30
CA MET A 1 -8.38 19.07 -19.05
C MET A 1 -7.70 18.58 -17.79
N ILE A 2 -8.33 18.83 -16.63
CA ILE A 2 -7.83 18.37 -15.32
C ILE A 2 -8.50 17.03 -15.06
N MET A 3 -7.69 15.97 -15.01
CA MET A 3 -8.12 14.59 -14.75
C MET A 3 -8.95 14.55 -13.45
N GLY A 4 -10.17 14.04 -13.57
CA GLY A 4 -11.06 13.82 -12.44
C GLY A 4 -10.52 12.71 -11.53
N PHE A 5 -10.19 13.09 -10.30
CA PHE A 5 -9.91 12.19 -9.20
C PHE A 5 -11.23 11.55 -8.73
N SER A 6 -11.43 10.27 -9.02
CA SER A 6 -12.50 9.49 -8.41
C SER A 6 -12.12 9.27 -6.94
N GLN A 7 -12.67 10.11 -6.08
CA GLN A 7 -12.30 10.27 -4.66
C GLN A 7 -12.31 8.95 -3.85
N ASP A 8 -13.01 7.91 -4.33
CA ASP A 8 -13.12 6.61 -3.66
C ASP A 8 -11.97 5.64 -3.97
N ALA A 9 -11.29 5.77 -5.11
CA ALA A 9 -10.20 4.87 -5.52
C ALA A 9 -8.81 5.41 -5.12
N ASP A 10 -8.69 6.73 -4.96
CA ASP A 10 -7.42 7.38 -4.63
C ASP A 10 -6.95 7.02 -3.21
N LEU A 11 -7.85 7.02 -2.23
CA LEU A 11 -7.47 6.77 -0.83
C LEU A 11 -6.90 5.36 -0.59
N PRO A 12 -7.55 4.26 -1.03
CA PRO A 12 -6.97 2.92 -0.89
C PRO A 12 -5.60 2.78 -1.57
N TYR A 13 -5.41 3.43 -2.72
CA TYR A 13 -4.12 3.46 -3.42
C TYR A 13 -3.04 4.16 -2.61
N TRP A 14 -3.32 5.36 -2.09
CA TRP A 14 -2.36 6.11 -1.28
C TRP A 14 -2.03 5.39 0.03
N ILE A 15 -3.00 4.72 0.66
CA ILE A 15 -2.77 3.91 1.85
C ILE A 15 -1.89 2.70 1.53
N ALA A 16 -2.18 1.95 0.46
CA ALA A 16 -1.36 0.80 0.06
C ALA A 16 0.10 1.22 -0.15
N ARG A 17 0.32 2.34 -0.85
CA ARG A 17 1.66 2.90 -1.09
C ARG A 17 2.34 3.39 0.18
N GLY A 18 1.62 4.07 1.06
CA GLY A 18 2.16 4.54 2.34
C GLY A 18 2.58 3.38 3.23
N MET A 19 1.75 2.34 3.32
CA MET A 19 2.05 1.14 4.11
C MET A 19 3.24 0.37 3.54
N ALA A 20 3.34 0.23 2.23
CA ALA A 20 4.51 -0.36 1.58
C ALA A 20 5.80 0.39 1.94
N ARG A 21 5.76 1.72 1.90
CA ARG A 21 6.92 2.57 2.26
C ARG A 21 7.34 2.42 3.71
N ARG A 22 6.39 2.29 4.65
CA ARG A 22 6.69 1.97 6.05
C ARG A 22 7.47 0.67 6.19
N MET A 23 7.20 -0.30 5.31
CA MET A 23 7.90 -1.59 5.24
C MET A 23 9.18 -1.55 4.39
N GLY A 24 9.65 -0.37 3.96
CA GLY A 24 10.84 -0.24 3.12
C GLY A 24 10.63 -0.59 1.65
N VAL A 25 9.38 -0.80 1.20
CA VAL A 25 9.07 -1.17 -0.19
C VAL A 25 8.61 0.04 -0.99
N ASN A 26 9.27 0.30 -2.12
CA ASN A 26 8.86 1.31 -3.09
C ASN A 26 8.05 0.68 -4.24
N LEU A 27 6.72 0.65 -4.11
CA LEU A 27 5.84 0.03 -5.13
C LEU A 27 6.00 0.63 -6.53
N THR A 28 6.34 1.92 -6.64
CA THR A 28 6.54 2.57 -7.95
C THR A 28 7.77 2.00 -8.66
N GLU A 29 8.84 1.74 -7.90
CA GLU A 29 10.07 1.15 -8.40
C GLU A 29 9.88 -0.34 -8.69
N ALA A 30 9.26 -1.08 -7.78
CA ALA A 30 8.90 -2.49 -8.00
C ALA A 30 8.04 -2.68 -9.26
N LEU A 31 7.12 -1.77 -9.56
CA LEU A 31 6.31 -1.79 -10.79
C LEU A 31 7.15 -1.45 -12.03
N ARG A 32 8.04 -0.45 -11.91
CA ARG A 32 8.93 -0.04 -13.02
C ARG A 32 9.91 -1.15 -13.38
N ASP A 33 10.44 -1.83 -12.38
CA ASP A 33 11.45 -2.88 -12.52
C ASP A 33 10.82 -4.25 -12.84
N GLY A 34 9.49 -4.30 -12.94
CA GLY A 34 8.73 -5.52 -13.31
C GLY A 34 8.64 -6.57 -12.21
N VAL A 35 9.03 -6.23 -10.98
CA VAL A 35 8.93 -7.12 -9.80
C VAL A 35 7.46 -7.37 -9.44
N ILE A 36 6.60 -6.38 -9.66
CA ILE A 36 5.14 -6.52 -9.58
C ILE A 36 4.49 -6.08 -10.89
N SER A 37 3.36 -6.69 -11.21
CA SER A 37 2.51 -6.27 -12.32
C SER A 37 1.52 -5.17 -11.90
N ARG A 38 0.83 -4.59 -12.89
CA ARG A 38 -0.28 -3.66 -12.63
C ARG A 38 -1.45 -4.36 -11.94
N ASP A 39 -1.66 -5.65 -12.22
CA ASP A 39 -2.72 -6.45 -11.60
C ASP A 39 -2.41 -6.74 -10.13
N ASP A 40 -1.14 -7.00 -9.80
CA ASP A 40 -0.70 -7.15 -8.40
C ASP A 40 -0.94 -5.86 -7.60
N LEU A 41 -0.64 -4.72 -8.21
CA LEU A 41 -0.92 -3.42 -7.61
C LEU A 41 -2.43 -3.20 -7.44
N ALA A 42 -3.24 -3.50 -8.47
CA ALA A 42 -4.69 -3.39 -8.38
C ALA A 42 -5.28 -4.30 -7.28
N ALA A 43 -4.77 -5.52 -7.13
CA ALA A 43 -5.14 -6.43 -6.06
C ALA A 43 -4.81 -5.86 -4.66
N MET A 44 -3.60 -5.30 -4.48
CA MET A 44 -3.21 -4.64 -3.23
C MET A 44 -4.13 -3.47 -2.88
N VAL A 45 -4.49 -2.65 -3.87
CA VAL A 45 -5.44 -1.54 -3.69
C VAL A 45 -6.84 -2.06 -3.35
N GLY A 46 -7.29 -3.14 -4.00
CA GLY A 46 -8.54 -3.82 -3.70
C GLY A 46 -8.60 -4.33 -2.26
N HIS A 47 -7.52 -4.95 -1.77
CA HIS A 47 -7.41 -5.37 -0.38
C HIS A 47 -7.50 -4.20 0.61
N CYS A 48 -6.89 -3.06 0.31
CA CYS A 48 -7.03 -1.86 1.13
C CYS A 48 -8.46 -1.32 1.12
N ARG A 49 -9.12 -1.31 -0.05
CA ARG A 49 -10.50 -0.85 -0.22
C ARG A 49 -11.50 -1.67 0.59
N GLU A 50 -11.31 -2.98 0.62
CA GLU A 50 -12.17 -3.92 1.36
C GLU A 50 -11.83 -4.02 2.85
N CYS A 51 -10.72 -3.43 3.30
CA CYS A 51 -10.27 -3.55 4.67
C CYS A 51 -11.10 -2.65 5.60
N PRO A 52 -11.86 -3.19 6.57
CA PRO A 52 -12.67 -2.38 7.48
C PRO A 52 -11.80 -1.51 8.42
N ARG A 53 -10.51 -1.84 8.54
CA ARG A 53 -9.53 -1.13 9.38
C ARG A 53 -8.77 -0.05 8.61
N MET A 54 -9.15 0.28 7.37
CA MET A 54 -8.43 1.26 6.54
C MET A 54 -8.22 2.62 7.22
N ARG A 55 -9.19 3.11 8.02
CA ARG A 55 -9.04 4.35 8.78
C ARG A 55 -7.91 4.29 9.83
N GLN A 56 -7.68 3.13 10.43
CA GLN A 56 -6.59 2.93 11.39
C GLN A 56 -5.23 3.04 10.69
N CYS A 57 -5.13 2.60 9.43
CA CYS A 57 -3.92 2.77 8.63
C CYS A 57 -3.57 4.26 8.42
N ILE A 58 -4.55 5.16 8.33
CA ILE A 58 -4.28 6.61 8.20
C ILE A 58 -3.63 7.15 9.48
N GLY A 59 -4.17 6.78 10.65
CA GLY A 59 -3.58 7.13 11.94
C GLY A 59 -2.15 6.59 12.05
N PHE A 60 -1.98 5.31 11.75
CA PHE A 60 -0.68 4.66 11.70
C PHE A 60 0.29 5.41 10.79
N LEU A 61 -0.12 5.76 9.57
CA LEU A 61 0.69 6.50 8.58
C LEU A 61 1.06 7.92 9.03
N SER A 62 0.40 8.46 10.04
CA SER A 62 0.70 9.76 10.63
C SER A 62 1.75 9.68 11.75
N GLU A 63 1.99 8.48 12.31
CA GLU A 63 2.97 8.25 13.38
C GLU A 63 4.40 8.13 12.84
N THR A 64 5.38 8.83 13.41
CA THR A 64 6.77 8.74 12.93
C THR A 64 7.59 7.64 13.61
N GLN A 65 7.05 7.03 14.66
CA GLN A 65 7.69 6.03 15.50
C GLN A 65 6.69 4.90 15.79
N GLY A 66 7.17 3.67 15.92
CA GLY A 66 6.32 2.53 16.25
C GLY A 66 6.53 1.33 15.33
N GLU A 67 5.53 0.47 15.25
CA GLU A 67 5.58 -0.73 14.43
C GLU A 67 5.77 -0.40 12.94
N VAL A 68 6.27 -1.36 12.16
CA VAL A 68 6.49 -1.21 10.71
C VAL A 68 5.16 -1.33 9.94
N GLN A 69 4.17 -2.01 10.51
CA GLN A 69 2.84 -2.20 9.94
C GLN A 69 1.83 -2.61 11.03
N PRO A 70 0.52 -2.30 10.88
CA PRO A 70 -0.48 -2.76 11.82
C PRO A 70 -0.67 -4.27 11.77
N ALA A 71 -0.96 -4.85 12.93
CA ALA A 71 -1.26 -6.28 13.07
C ALA A 71 -2.41 -6.72 12.16
N GLY A 72 -2.16 -7.74 11.33
CA GLY A 72 -3.15 -8.30 10.41
C GLY A 72 -3.39 -7.48 9.14
N CYS A 73 -2.46 -6.61 8.73
CA CYS A 73 -2.48 -6.02 7.39
C CYS A 73 -2.52 -7.12 6.31
N ARG A 74 -3.55 -7.10 5.45
CA ARG A 74 -3.74 -8.13 4.40
C ARG A 74 -2.65 -8.10 3.33
N ASN A 75 -2.05 -6.94 3.08
CA ASN A 75 -0.94 -6.79 2.13
C ASN A 75 0.42 -7.19 2.72
N ALA A 76 0.51 -7.44 4.03
CA ALA A 76 1.78 -7.68 4.69
C ALA A 76 2.59 -8.88 4.15
N PRO A 77 1.98 -10.04 3.80
CA PRO A 77 2.74 -11.15 3.24
C PRO A 77 3.43 -10.78 1.92
N LEU A 78 2.70 -10.12 1.00
CA LEU A 78 3.24 -9.67 -0.28
C LEU A 78 4.31 -8.59 -0.10
N LEU A 79 4.06 -7.60 0.75
CA LEU A 79 5.02 -6.53 1.03
C LEU A 79 6.32 -7.07 1.66
N ARG A 80 6.24 -8.08 2.54
CA ARG A 80 7.44 -8.74 3.06
C ARG A 80 8.21 -9.49 1.99
N ALA A 81 7.52 -10.16 1.07
CA ALA A 81 8.17 -10.83 -0.05
C ALA A 81 8.91 -9.83 -0.95
N LEU A 82 8.30 -8.66 -1.22
CA LEU A 82 8.92 -7.60 -2.00
C LEU A 82 10.11 -6.95 -1.31
N TYR A 83 10.04 -6.78 0.02
CA TYR A 83 11.17 -6.29 0.79
C TYR A 83 12.39 -7.21 0.68
N ALA A 84 12.19 -8.54 0.68
CA ALA A 84 13.29 -9.51 0.61
C ALA A 84 14.00 -9.57 -0.75
N VAL A 85 13.45 -8.92 -1.79
CA VAL A 85 14.05 -8.85 -3.14
C VAL A 85 14.98 -7.63 -3.27
N HIS A 86 14.94 -6.70 -2.31
CA HIS A 86 15.82 -5.53 -2.21
C HIS A 86 16.91 -5.73 -1.14
#